data_AF-A0A1G9XH19-F1
#
_entry.id   AF-A0A1G9XH19-F1
#
_cell.length_a   1.000
_cell.length_b   1.000
_cell.length_c   1.000
_cell.angle_alpha   90.00
_cell.angle_beta   90.00
_cell.angle_gamma   90.00
#
_symmetry.space_group_name_H-M   'P 1'
#
loop_
_entity.id
_entity.type
_entity.pdbx_description
1 polymer ?
#
loop_
_entity_poly.entity_id
_entity_poly.type
_entity_poly.pdbx_seq_one_letter_code
_entity_poly.pdbx_strand_id
1 'polypeptide(L)'
;MVLAGFALLLWGAQWAAMASGLSVVRPNMAADSGMVTRIMKGDGTFTFVWWRSTLEAALGFALIPKWHTKGRYDVVAAIAVALSVVCVVFLIRLTAGAGTYGTCTYPGCWPNPWDLIALAAPFFAGLATLTVMACFADRIPLWVRCLFPTAVYLVGTVLLVLTWDRWLLPFFAGPPPW
;
A
#
# COMPACT_ATOMS: atom_id res chain seq x y z
N MET A 1 15.03 4.50 -15.95
CA MET A 1 14.12 3.38 -15.61
C MET A 1 13.87 3.31 -14.12
N VAL A 2 14.88 3.09 -13.27
CA VAL A 2 14.69 2.94 -11.81
C VAL A 2 14.02 4.14 -11.14
N LEU A 3 14.46 5.37 -11.45
CA LEU A 3 13.83 6.59 -10.93
C LEU A 3 12.36 6.72 -11.35
N ALA A 4 12.03 6.33 -12.58
CA ALA A 4 10.66 6.33 -13.07
C ALA A 4 9.82 5.25 -12.39
N GLY A 5 10.38 4.05 -12.19
CA GLY A 5 9.72 2.97 -11.45
C GLY A 5 9.44 3.36 -10.00
N PHE A 6 10.41 4.00 -9.34
CA PHE A 6 10.27 4.54 -7.99
C PHE A 6 9.19 5.62 -7.88
N ALA A 7 9.18 6.57 -8.81
CA ALA A 7 8.17 7.63 -8.84
C ALA A 7 6.76 7.06 -9.04
N LEU A 8 6.60 6.12 -9.98
CA LEU A 8 5.32 5.44 -10.24
C LEU A 8 4.86 4.61 -9.04
N LEU A 9 5.79 3.94 -8.35
CA LEU A 9 5.50 3.20 -7.13
C LEU A 9 4.95 4.08 -6.03
N LEU A 10 5.66 5.16 -5.70
CA LEU A 10 5.24 6.06 -4.63
C LEU A 10 3.93 6.75 -4.98
N TRP A 11 3.76 7.20 -6.23
CA TRP A 11 2.53 7.82 -6.70
C TRP A 11 1.34 6.85 -6.64
N GLY A 12 1.46 5.69 -7.27
CA GLY A 12 0.38 4.71 -7.30
C GLY A 12 0.06 4.14 -5.92
N ALA A 13 1.08 3.91 -5.07
CA ALA A 13 0.88 3.45 -3.70
C ALA A 13 0.20 4.50 -2.84
N GLN A 14 0.60 5.78 -2.96
CA GLN A 14 -0.07 6.87 -2.28
C GLN A 14 -1.54 6.93 -2.68
N TRP A 15 -1.87 6.86 -3.97
CA TRP A 15 -3.26 6.90 -4.43
C TRP A 15 -4.07 5.66 -4.04
N ALA A 16 -3.50 4.46 -4.17
CA ALA A 16 -4.17 3.21 -3.80
C ALA A 16 -4.41 3.13 -2.27
N ALA A 17 -3.45 3.62 -1.46
CA ALA A 17 -3.56 3.68 -0.01
C ALA A 17 -4.42 4.85 0.47
N MET A 18 -4.51 5.96 -0.29
CA MET A 18 -5.38 7.10 0.03
C MET A 18 -6.87 6.86 -0.23
N ALA A 19 -7.28 5.61 -0.50
CA ALA A 19 -8.62 5.16 -0.18
C ALA A 19 -9.73 6.02 -0.82
N SER A 20 -9.65 6.32 -2.12
CA SER A 20 -10.84 6.76 -2.84
C SER A 20 -11.83 5.59 -2.90
N GLY A 21 -12.67 5.48 -1.87
CA GLY A 21 -13.72 4.46 -1.74
C GLY A 21 -13.60 3.54 -0.52
N LEU A 22 -12.40 3.35 0.06
CA LEU A 22 -12.25 2.53 1.27
C LEU A 22 -12.68 3.33 2.50
N SER A 23 -13.37 2.68 3.44
CA SER A 23 -13.69 3.29 4.72
C SER A 23 -12.41 3.47 5.56
N VAL A 24 -12.29 4.56 6.29
CA VAL A 24 -11.14 4.84 7.17
C VAL A 24 -11.72 5.23 8.52
N VAL A 25 -11.06 4.85 9.62
CA VAL A 25 -11.55 5.23 10.95
C VAL A 25 -11.40 6.74 11.12
N ARG A 26 -12.54 7.44 11.28
CA ARG A 26 -12.57 8.90 11.49
C ARG A 26 -13.07 9.23 12.90
N PRO A 27 -12.27 9.94 13.73
CA PRO A 27 -12.62 10.17 15.13
C PRO A 27 -13.82 11.11 15.35
N ASN A 28 -14.20 11.89 14.33
CA ASN A 28 -15.24 12.93 14.44
C ASN A 28 -16.53 12.60 13.66
N MET A 29 -16.68 11.36 13.18
CA MET A 29 -17.88 10.92 12.47
C MET A 29 -18.48 9.74 13.21
N ALA A 30 -19.78 9.81 13.51
CA ALA A 30 -20.51 8.66 14.04
C ALA A 30 -20.34 7.47 13.07
N ALA A 31 -20.17 6.26 13.61
CA ALA A 31 -20.04 5.03 12.83
C ALA A 31 -21.28 4.71 11.97
N ASP A 32 -22.35 5.52 12.07
CA ASP A 32 -23.57 5.40 11.29
C ASP A 32 -23.65 6.43 10.15
N SER A 33 -23.30 5.96 8.95
CA SER A 33 -24.05 6.20 7.71
C SER A 33 -23.48 5.35 6.57
N GLY A 34 -23.51 4.05 6.82
CA GLY A 34 -23.92 3.02 5.87
C GLY A 34 -22.85 2.44 4.95
N MET A 35 -22.37 1.28 5.40
CA MET A 35 -21.92 0.21 4.52
C MET A 35 -22.97 -0.06 3.42
N VAL A 36 -24.25 -0.09 3.77
CA VAL A 36 -25.37 -0.29 2.82
C VAL A 36 -25.54 0.90 1.89
N THR A 37 -25.49 2.15 2.36
CA THR A 37 -25.60 3.33 1.49
C THR A 37 -24.40 3.52 0.58
N ARG A 38 -23.17 3.17 0.99
CA ARG A 38 -22.00 3.19 0.09
C ARG A 38 -22.06 2.10 -0.98
N ILE A 39 -22.44 0.88 -0.62
CA ILE A 39 -22.63 -0.22 -1.57
C ILE A 39 -23.77 0.11 -2.55
N MET A 40 -24.88 0.69 -2.08
CA MET A 40 -26.02 1.08 -2.92
C MET A 40 -25.76 2.29 -3.83
N LYS A 41 -24.80 3.17 -3.49
CA LYS A 41 -24.50 4.37 -4.28
C LYS A 41 -23.56 4.11 -5.46
N GLY A 42 -22.97 2.92 -5.56
CA GLY A 42 -22.05 2.58 -6.66
C GLY A 42 -20.69 3.30 -6.59
N ASP A 43 -20.41 4.05 -5.52
CA ASP A 43 -19.10 4.63 -5.20
C ASP A 43 -18.17 3.53 -4.64
N GLY A 44 -17.94 2.49 -5.44
CA GLY A 44 -17.08 1.37 -5.07
C GLY A 44 -15.59 1.73 -5.17
N THR A 45 -14.76 1.05 -4.38
CA THR A 45 -13.29 1.11 -4.43
C THR A 45 -12.71 0.74 -5.80
N PHE A 46 -13.41 -0.08 -6.58
CA PHE A 46 -13.00 -0.49 -7.92
C PHE A 46 -13.32 0.53 -9.02
N THR A 47 -13.06 1.82 -8.77
CA THR A 47 -13.18 2.86 -9.81
C THR A 47 -12.08 2.75 -10.86
N PHE A 48 -12.29 3.37 -12.03
CA PHE A 48 -11.24 3.51 -13.04
C PHE A 48 -9.97 4.19 -12.48
N VAL A 49 -10.15 5.21 -11.64
CA VAL A 49 -9.04 5.95 -11.03
C VAL A 49 -8.23 5.05 -10.11
N TRP A 50 -8.91 4.24 -9.28
CA TRP A 50 -8.25 3.27 -8.41
C TRP A 50 -7.46 2.25 -9.23
N TRP A 51 -8.09 1.61 -10.22
CA TRP A 51 -7.41 0.64 -11.09
C TRP A 51 -6.20 1.24 -11.79
N ARG A 52 -6.31 2.47 -12.32
CA ARG A 52 -5.19 3.18 -12.94
C ARG A 52 -4.04 3.35 -11.95
N SER A 53 -4.30 3.86 -10.75
CA SER A 53 -3.26 4.08 -9.73
C SER A 53 -2.64 2.78 -9.22
N THR A 54 -3.43 1.72 -9.02
CA THR A 54 -2.92 0.40 -8.65
C THR A 54 -2.03 -0.18 -9.76
N LEU A 55 -2.44 -0.06 -11.03
CA LEU A 55 -1.64 -0.50 -12.16
C LEU A 55 -0.36 0.34 -12.34
N GLU A 56 -0.41 1.65 -12.10
CA GLU A 56 0.76 2.53 -12.11
C GLU A 56 1.79 2.09 -11.05
N ALA A 57 1.36 1.80 -9.82
CA ALA A 57 2.24 1.24 -8.79
C ALA A 57 2.79 -0.13 -9.20
N ALA A 58 1.94 -1.00 -9.72
CA ALA A 58 2.33 -2.34 -10.15
C ALA A 58 3.38 -2.29 -11.28
N LEU A 59 3.22 -1.36 -12.23
CA LEU A 59 4.20 -1.07 -13.28
C LEU A 59 5.52 -0.56 -12.71
N GLY A 60 5.47 0.26 -11.67
CA GLY A 60 6.67 0.74 -11.02
C GLY A 60 7.56 -0.39 -10.46
N PHE A 61 6.95 -1.46 -9.92
CA PHE A 61 7.70 -2.68 -9.52
C PHE A 61 8.38 -3.36 -10.71
N ALA A 62 7.72 -3.42 -11.87
CA ALA A 62 8.27 -4.03 -13.08
C ALA A 62 9.42 -3.22 -13.69
N LEU A 63 9.49 -1.91 -13.41
CA LEU A 63 10.47 -0.97 -13.98
C LEU A 63 11.75 -0.78 -13.13
N ILE A 64 11.81 -1.36 -11.93
CA ILE A 64 13.01 -1.29 -11.07
C ILE A 64 14.12 -2.27 -11.51
N PRO A 65 13.84 -3.57 -11.75
CA PRO A 65 14.88 -4.55 -12.03
C PRO A 65 15.70 -4.18 -13.27
N LYS A 66 17.03 -4.31 -13.19
CA LYS A 66 17.90 -4.07 -14.35
C LYS A 66 17.87 -5.22 -15.34
N TRP A 67 17.91 -4.87 -16.63
CA TRP A 67 18.06 -5.83 -17.74
C TRP A 67 19.36 -6.62 -17.69
N HIS A 68 20.46 -5.98 -17.29
CA HIS A 68 21.76 -6.64 -17.12
C HIS A 68 22.29 -6.39 -15.72
N THR A 69 22.25 -7.45 -14.90
CA THR A 69 22.85 -7.49 -13.58
C THR A 69 24.29 -7.96 -13.75
N LYS A 70 25.26 -7.06 -13.51
CA LYS A 70 26.68 -7.42 -13.43
C LYS A 70 27.01 -7.68 -11.96
N GLY A 71 26.66 -8.87 -11.46
CA GLY A 71 26.99 -9.33 -10.11
C GLY A 71 25.82 -9.93 -9.35
N ARG A 72 26.16 -10.69 -8.29
CA ARG A 72 25.21 -11.47 -7.46
C ARG A 72 24.04 -10.68 -6.88
N TYR A 73 24.19 -9.36 -6.74
CA TYR A 73 23.23 -8.46 -6.11
C TYR A 73 22.85 -7.30 -7.03
N ASP A 74 21.54 -7.03 -7.17
CA ASP A 74 21.06 -5.80 -7.80
C ASP A 74 21.07 -4.65 -6.78
N VAL A 75 22.23 -4.00 -6.64
CA VAL A 75 22.44 -2.87 -5.72
C VAL A 75 21.44 -1.74 -5.98
N VAL A 76 21.01 -1.56 -7.22
CA VAL A 76 20.08 -0.47 -7.56
C VAL A 76 18.66 -0.79 -7.13
N ALA A 77 18.23 -2.04 -7.29
CA ALA A 77 16.96 -2.49 -6.70
C ALA A 77 16.99 -2.37 -5.17
N ALA A 78 18.10 -2.76 -4.53
CA ALA A 78 18.24 -2.64 -3.07
C ALA A 78 18.17 -1.18 -2.58
N ILE A 79 18.86 -0.24 -3.26
CA ILE A 79 18.78 1.19 -2.94
C ILE A 79 17.35 1.72 -3.15
N ALA A 80 16.69 1.33 -4.25
CA ALA A 80 15.31 1.74 -4.52
C ALA A 80 14.35 1.24 -3.43
N VAL A 81 14.50 -0.01 -2.97
CA VAL A 81 13.76 -0.55 -1.83
C VAL A 81 14.01 0.28 -0.58
N ALA A 82 15.28 0.48 -0.20
CA ALA A 82 15.63 1.21 1.03
C ALA A 82 15.05 2.62 1.02
N LEU A 83 15.20 3.36 -0.08
CA LEU A 83 14.61 4.68 -0.26
C LEU A 83 13.08 4.65 -0.17
N SER A 84 12.44 3.63 -0.75
CA SER A 84 10.98 3.54 -0.77
C SER A 84 10.40 3.29 0.61
N VAL A 85 11.06 2.44 1.41
CA VAL A 85 10.70 2.19 2.81
C VAL A 85 10.84 3.48 3.62
N VAL A 86 11.97 4.19 3.48
CA VAL A 86 12.21 5.45 4.21
C VAL A 86 11.15 6.51 3.83
N CYS A 87 10.85 6.67 2.54
CA CYS A 87 9.84 7.62 2.06
C CYS A 87 8.45 7.28 2.59
N VAL A 88 8.01 6.02 2.55
CA VAL A 88 6.69 5.63 3.06
C VAL A 88 6.59 5.79 4.57
N VAL A 89 7.62 5.39 5.32
CA VAL A 89 7.67 5.61 6.78
C VAL A 89 7.59 7.11 7.09
N PHE A 90 8.33 7.95 6.36
CA PHE A 90 8.27 9.40 6.51
C PHE A 90 6.88 9.97 6.20
N LEU A 91 6.22 9.52 5.12
CA LEU A 91 4.85 9.93 4.76
C LEU A 91 3.83 9.52 5.84
N ILE A 92 3.93 8.32 6.41
CA ILE A 92 3.08 7.86 7.52
C ILE A 92 3.30 8.77 8.75
N ARG A 93 4.55 9.14 9.05
CA ARG A 93 4.85 10.04 10.18
C ARG A 93 4.33 11.46 9.95
N LEU A 94 4.48 12.01 8.74
CA LEU A 94 3.95 13.33 8.38
C LEU A 94 2.43 13.38 8.51
N THR A 95 1.74 12.38 7.98
CA THR A 95 0.27 12.29 8.04
C THR A 95 -0.24 12.07 9.47
N ALA A 96 0.51 11.32 10.29
CA ALA A 96 0.22 11.18 11.72
C ALA A 96 0.44 12.49 12.50
N GLY A 97 1.47 13.28 12.15
CA GLY A 97 1.79 14.55 12.81
C GLY A 97 0.94 15.74 12.35
N ALA A 98 0.32 15.67 11.16
CA ALA A 98 -0.46 16.75 10.57
C ALA A 98 -1.81 17.02 11.28
N GLY A 99 -2.18 16.29 12.34
CA GLY A 99 -3.35 16.58 13.17
C GLY A 99 -4.70 16.53 12.45
N THR A 100 -4.75 16.09 11.18
CA THR A 100 -5.98 15.97 10.37
C THR A 100 -6.92 14.86 10.86
N TYR A 101 -6.45 14.07 11.83
CA TYR A 101 -7.20 13.05 12.53
C TYR A 101 -7.16 13.42 14.01
N GLY A 102 -8.28 13.92 14.54
CA GLY A 102 -8.39 14.46 15.90
C GLY A 102 -7.97 13.50 17.01
N THR A 103 -7.83 14.05 18.23
CA THR A 103 -7.55 13.30 19.45
C THR A 103 -8.64 12.26 19.72
N CYS A 104 -8.26 10.98 19.81
CA CYS A 104 -9.20 9.91 20.10
C CYS A 104 -9.95 10.11 21.42
N THR A 105 -11.26 9.92 21.36
CA THR A 105 -12.21 10.21 22.45
C THR A 105 -12.46 9.02 23.38
N TYR A 106 -11.91 7.82 23.10
CA TYR A 106 -12.01 6.67 24.00
C TYR A 106 -10.66 5.95 24.21
N PRO A 107 -10.41 5.40 25.42
CA PRO A 107 -9.22 4.61 25.72
C PRO A 107 -9.25 3.31 24.90
N GLY A 108 -8.26 3.12 24.02
CA GLY A 108 -8.15 1.95 23.16
C GLY A 108 -8.46 2.20 21.67
N CYS A 109 -8.70 3.44 21.24
CA CYS A 109 -8.73 3.71 19.80
C CYS A 109 -7.39 3.31 19.18
N TRP A 110 -7.42 2.76 17.97
CA TRP A 110 -6.20 2.52 17.21
C TRP A 110 -5.56 3.85 16.81
N PRO A 111 -4.27 4.07 17.14
CA PRO A 111 -3.58 5.26 16.66
C PRO A 111 -3.63 5.30 15.13
N ASN A 112 -3.98 6.46 14.56
CA ASN A 112 -3.94 6.78 13.12
C ASN A 112 -2.79 6.10 12.31
N PRO A 113 -1.54 6.00 12.79
CA PRO A 113 -0.48 5.29 12.05
C PRO A 113 -0.77 3.80 11.78
N TRP A 114 -1.54 3.10 12.59
CA TRP A 114 -1.81 1.67 12.39
C TRP A 114 -2.71 1.38 11.19
N ASP A 115 -3.73 2.21 10.98
CA ASP A 115 -4.60 2.16 9.80
C ASP A 115 -3.76 2.36 8.52
N LEU A 116 -2.91 3.40 8.52
CA LEU A 116 -1.99 3.69 7.42
C LEU A 116 -0.95 2.59 7.16
N ILE A 117 -0.44 1.94 8.21
CA ILE A 117 0.48 0.80 8.07
C ILE A 117 -0.24 -0.39 7.43
N ALA A 118 -1.48 -0.68 7.84
CA ALA A 118 -2.28 -1.76 7.27
C ALA A 118 -2.61 -1.49 5.80
N LEU A 119 -2.95 -0.25 5.45
CA LEU A 119 -3.17 0.17 4.06
C LEU A 119 -1.90 0.06 3.20
N ALA A 120 -0.73 0.27 3.80
CA ALA A 120 0.55 0.12 3.12
C ALA A 120 1.05 -1.35 3.04
N ALA A 121 0.36 -2.32 3.65
CA ALA A 121 0.83 -3.70 3.71
C ALA A 121 1.11 -4.36 2.34
N PRO A 122 0.25 -4.21 1.30
CA PRO A 122 0.52 -4.78 -0.03
C PRO A 122 1.79 -4.19 -0.66
N PHE A 123 2.07 -2.91 -0.41
CA PHE A 123 3.27 -2.23 -0.87
C PHE A 123 4.53 -2.82 -0.23
N PHE A 124 4.52 -3.00 1.09
CA PHE A 124 5.64 -3.64 1.80
C PHE A 124 5.84 -5.10 1.37
N ALA A 125 4.76 -5.83 1.09
CA ALA A 125 4.85 -7.19 0.53
C ALA A 125 5.54 -7.19 -0.84
N GLY A 126 5.15 -6.27 -1.74
CA GLY A 126 5.82 -6.08 -3.03
C GLY A 126 7.30 -5.76 -2.87
N LEU A 127 7.66 -4.85 -1.96
CA LEU A 127 9.07 -4.52 -1.67
C LEU A 127 9.87 -5.69 -1.09
N ALA A 128 9.27 -6.47 -0.20
CA ALA A 128 9.91 -7.66 0.36
C ALA A 128 10.24 -8.67 -0.73
N THR A 129 9.31 -8.92 -1.66
CA THR A 129 9.59 -9.79 -2.80
C THR A 129 10.67 -9.23 -3.72
N LEU A 130 10.66 -7.93 -3.99
CA LEU A 130 11.70 -7.27 -4.77
C LEU A 130 13.08 -7.41 -4.10
N THR A 131 13.13 -7.31 -2.77
CA THR A 131 14.36 -7.47 -1.97
C THR A 131 14.93 -8.87 -2.09
N VAL A 132 14.08 -9.89 -1.90
CA VAL A 132 14.47 -11.30 -2.06
C VAL A 132 15.01 -11.53 -3.47
N MET A 133 14.31 -11.03 -4.50
CA MET A 133 14.72 -11.17 -5.90
C MET A 133 16.03 -10.42 -6.21
N ALA A 134 16.27 -9.27 -5.57
CA ALA A 134 17.51 -8.51 -5.69
C ALA A 134 18.71 -9.24 -5.07
N CYS A 135 18.49 -10.08 -4.06
CA CYS A 135 19.54 -10.94 -3.48
C CYS A 135 19.92 -12.14 -4.37
N PHE A 136 19.03 -12.55 -5.29
CA PHE A 136 19.24 -13.67 -6.21
C PHE A 136 19.29 -13.18 -7.67
N ALA A 137 19.97 -12.04 -7.87
CA ALA A 137 20.03 -11.29 -9.13
C ALA A 137 20.78 -11.98 -10.29
N ASP A 138 21.44 -13.11 -10.06
CA ASP A 138 22.06 -13.87 -11.15
C ASP A 138 21.25 -15.11 -11.59
N ARG A 139 20.32 -15.60 -10.75
CA ARG A 139 19.66 -16.91 -10.97
C ARG A 139 18.25 -16.86 -11.53
N ILE A 140 17.65 -15.67 -11.60
CA ILE A 140 16.22 -15.51 -11.87
C ILE A 140 16.06 -14.73 -13.17
N PRO A 141 15.31 -15.24 -14.16
CA PRO A 141 15.10 -14.52 -15.40
C PRO A 141 14.38 -13.20 -15.15
N LEU A 142 14.71 -12.18 -15.94
CA LEU A 142 14.20 -10.82 -15.79
C LEU A 142 12.67 -10.76 -15.69
N TRP A 143 11.97 -11.55 -16.51
CA TRP A 143 10.51 -11.56 -16.54
C TRP A 143 9.90 -11.97 -15.18
N VAL A 144 10.51 -12.93 -14.48
CA VAL A 144 10.06 -13.34 -13.15
C VAL A 144 10.29 -12.24 -12.11
N ARG A 145 11.41 -11.50 -12.23
CA ARG A 145 11.70 -10.36 -11.34
C ARG A 145 10.75 -9.19 -11.52
N CYS A 146 10.23 -9.01 -12.72
CA CYS A 146 9.21 -8.00 -13.00
C CYS A 146 7.84 -8.50 -12.55
N LEU A 147 7.45 -9.73 -12.91
CA LEU A 147 6.08 -10.19 -12.75
C LEU A 147 5.74 -10.51 -11.30
N PHE A 148 6.64 -11.12 -10.54
CA PHE A 148 6.36 -11.56 -9.17
C PHE A 148 6.03 -10.42 -8.20
N PRO A 149 6.86 -9.35 -8.06
CA PRO A 149 6.52 -8.24 -7.16
C PRO A 149 5.26 -7.48 -7.61
N THR A 150 5.08 -7.32 -8.92
CA THR A 150 3.87 -6.73 -9.51
C THR A 150 2.61 -7.54 -9.17
N ALA A 151 2.67 -8.87 -9.29
CA ALA A 151 1.54 -9.75 -8.98
C ALA A 151 1.24 -9.78 -7.48
N VAL A 152 2.25 -9.87 -6.62
CA VAL A 152 2.08 -9.86 -5.16
C VAL A 152 1.44 -8.55 -4.71
N TYR A 153 1.88 -7.42 -5.26
CA TYR A 153 1.26 -6.13 -4.98
C TYR A 153 -0.20 -6.08 -5.46
N LEU A 154 -0.48 -6.45 -6.72
CA LEU A 154 -1.84 -6.37 -7.29
C LEU A 154 -2.82 -7.27 -6.52
N VAL A 155 -2.47 -8.55 -6.36
CA VAL A 155 -3.33 -9.51 -5.66
C VAL A 155 -3.48 -9.10 -4.19
N GLY A 156 -2.41 -8.70 -3.53
CA GLY A 156 -2.44 -8.20 -2.16
C GLY A 156 -3.35 -6.98 -2.00
N THR A 157 -3.31 -6.05 -2.95
CA THR A 157 -4.15 -4.83 -2.91
C THR A 157 -5.62 -5.16 -3.13
N VAL A 158 -5.95 -6.05 -4.09
CA VAL A 158 -7.33 -6.52 -4.30
C VAL A 158 -7.85 -7.25 -3.08
N LEU A 159 -7.07 -8.16 -2.50
CA LEU A 159 -7.45 -8.89 -1.28
C LEU A 159 -7.63 -7.95 -0.08
N LEU A 160 -6.75 -6.96 0.06
CA LEU A 160 -6.88 -5.92 1.08
C LEU A 160 -8.23 -5.22 0.92
N VAL A 161 -8.56 -4.72 -0.26
CA VAL A 161 -9.84 -4.03 -0.52
C VAL A 161 -11.03 -4.92 -0.20
N LEU A 162 -11.00 -6.20 -0.60
CA LEU A 162 -12.10 -7.13 -0.36
C LEU A 162 -12.31 -7.48 1.12
N THR A 163 -11.22 -7.49 1.89
CA THR A 163 -11.27 -7.83 3.33
C THR A 163 -11.40 -6.59 4.22
N TRP A 164 -11.13 -5.40 3.69
CA TRP A 164 -11.05 -4.17 4.45
C TRP A 164 -12.35 -3.84 5.19
N ASP A 165 -13.42 -3.55 4.45
CA ASP A 165 -14.69 -3.10 5.05
C ASP A 165 -15.34 -4.20 5.91
N ARG A 166 -15.10 -5.47 5.56
CA ARG A 166 -15.76 -6.61 6.22
C ARG A 166 -15.04 -7.07 7.51
N TRP A 167 -13.72 -7.00 7.54
CA TRP A 167 -12.92 -7.62 8.61
C TRP A 167 -11.97 -6.63 9.30
N LEU A 168 -11.24 -5.81 8.53
CA LEU A 168 -10.23 -4.91 9.08
C LEU A 168 -10.86 -3.66 9.69
N LEU A 169 -11.86 -3.06 9.03
CA LEU A 169 -12.53 -1.86 9.53
C LEU A 169 -13.21 -2.10 10.89
N PRO A 170 -14.01 -3.17 11.11
CA PRO A 170 -14.58 -3.42 12.43
C PRO A 170 -13.53 -3.61 13.53
N PHE A 171 -12.38 -4.20 13.19
CA PHE A 171 -11.26 -4.37 14.12
C PHE A 171 -10.61 -3.03 14.50
N PHE A 172 -10.45 -2.10 13.55
CA PHE A 172 -9.91 -0.77 13.81
C PHE A 172 -10.92 0.19 14.44
N ALA A 173 -12.21 0.03 14.14
CA ALA A 173 -13.29 0.88 14.64
C ALA A 173 -13.83 0.44 16.02
N GLY A 174 -13.70 -0.84 16.37
CA GLY A 174 -14.14 -1.38 17.65
C GLY A 174 -13.15 -1.09 18.78
N PRO A 175 -13.64 -1.00 20.04
CA PRO A 175 -12.75 -1.10 21.18
C PRO A 175 -12.05 -2.47 21.12
N PRO A 176 -10.74 -2.53 21.36
CA PRO A 176 -10.01 -3.79 21.35
C PRO A 176 -10.67 -4.77 22.33
N PRO A 177 -10.84 -6.06 21.97
CA PRO A 177 -11.49 -7.03 22.82
C PRO A 177 -10.58 -7.38 24.01
N TRP A 178 -10.69 -6.59 25.08
CA TRP A 178 -10.22 -6.92 26.42
C TRP A 178 -11.15 -6.29 27.46
#